data_AF-A0A5C1ALK4-F1
#
_entry.id   AF-A0A5C1ALK4-F1
#
_cell.length_a   1.000
_cell.length_b   1.000
_cell.length_c   1.000
_cell.angle_alpha   90.00
_cell.angle_beta   90.00
_cell.angle_gamma   90.00
#
_symmetry.space_group_name_H-M   'P 1'
#
loop_
_entity.id
_entity.type
_entity.pdbx_description
1 polymer ?
#
loop_
_entity_poly.entity_id
_entity_poly.type
_entity_poly.pdbx_seq_one_letter_code
_entity_poly.pdbx_strand_id
1 'polypeptide(L)'
;MTPDEAVARLNAVLAHAWMIRTFLKHADEIQDNAEMLDVPRTLYDTVRAVEPAHQRGDVPEFLRRLKGKVGKVRRVAHYFRDHFREFSPHTNFEMAAASLLGVVQSLDEIFANVTIPPPLPKPPGDPIDELEIPDV
;
A
#
# COMPACT_ATOMS: atom_id res chain seq x y z
N MET A 1 2.61 1.50 20.69
CA MET A 1 3.56 0.87 19.75
C MET A 1 4.56 1.91 19.31
N THR A 2 5.85 1.58 19.24
CA THR A 2 6.83 2.54 18.71
C THR A 2 6.67 2.71 17.20
N PRO A 3 7.11 3.83 16.61
CA PRO A 3 7.09 4.02 15.16
C PRO A 3 7.86 2.94 14.39
N ASP A 4 9.05 2.55 14.87
CA ASP A 4 9.87 1.50 14.25
C ASP A 4 9.20 0.13 14.31
N GLU A 5 8.61 -0.25 15.46
CA GLU A 5 7.81 -1.46 15.60
C GLU A 5 6.62 -1.46 14.63
N ALA A 6 5.96 -0.32 14.48
CA ALA A 6 4.85 -0.17 13.54
C ALA A 6 5.32 -0.36 12.10
N VAL A 7 6.44 0.24 11.68
CA VAL A 7 7.02 0.05 10.34
C VAL A 7 7.33 -1.42 10.09
N ALA A 8 7.95 -2.12 11.03
CA ALA A 8 8.26 -3.54 10.89
C ALA A 8 6.99 -4.38 10.70
N ARG A 9 5.95 -4.15 11.50
CA ARG A 9 4.66 -4.84 11.37
C ARG A 9 3.94 -4.49 10.08
N LEU A 10 3.92 -3.21 9.69
CA LEU A 10 3.30 -2.74 8.46
C LEU A 10 4.00 -3.33 7.24
N ASN A 11 5.31 -3.50 7.27
CA ASN A 11 6.05 -4.13 6.17
C ASN A 11 5.64 -5.61 5.99
N ALA A 12 5.44 -6.35 7.09
CA ALA A 12 4.90 -7.71 7.03
C ALA A 12 3.47 -7.72 6.44
N VAL A 13 2.60 -6.79 6.85
CA VAL A 13 1.25 -6.62 6.29
C VAL A 13 1.30 -6.33 4.78
N LEU A 14 2.23 -5.49 4.34
CA LEU A 14 2.44 -5.19 2.92
C LEU A 14 2.97 -6.39 2.13
N ALA A 15 3.73 -7.29 2.74
CA ALA A 15 4.13 -8.55 2.11
C ALA A 15 2.91 -9.44 1.82
N HIS A 16 1.94 -9.53 2.72
CA HIS A 16 0.68 -10.23 2.46
C HIS A 16 -0.10 -9.60 1.30
N ALA A 17 -0.21 -8.26 1.29
CA ALA A 17 -0.80 -7.53 0.18
C ALA A 17 -0.09 -7.81 -1.16
N TRP A 18 1.25 -7.95 -1.15
CA TRP A 18 2.03 -8.27 -2.34
C TRP A 18 1.73 -9.67 -2.89
N MET A 19 1.50 -10.65 -2.02
CA MET A 19 1.12 -12.00 -2.44
C MET A 19 -0.25 -12.02 -3.12
N ILE A 20 -1.24 -11.33 -2.54
CA ILE A 20 -2.58 -11.16 -3.14
C ILE A 20 -2.47 -10.48 -4.51
N ARG A 21 -1.70 -9.38 -4.58
CA ARG A 21 -1.42 -8.68 -5.83
C ARG A 21 -0.83 -9.62 -6.87
N THR A 22 0.14 -10.45 -6.48
CA THR A 22 0.85 -11.37 -7.38
C THR A 22 -0.05 -12.48 -7.89
N PHE A 23 -1.00 -12.95 -7.09
CA PHE A 23 -2.04 -13.85 -7.54
C PHE A 23 -2.95 -13.16 -8.57
N LEU A 24 -3.59 -12.06 -8.20
CA LEU A 24 -4.60 -11.39 -9.03
C LEU A 24 -4.04 -10.88 -10.36
N LYS A 25 -2.80 -10.37 -10.39
CA LYS A 25 -2.17 -9.89 -11.64
C LYS A 25 -1.84 -10.99 -12.66
N HIS A 26 -2.03 -12.26 -12.32
CA HIS A 26 -1.90 -13.40 -13.25
C HIS A 26 -3.16 -14.26 -13.30
N ALA A 27 -4.27 -13.81 -12.71
CA ALA A 27 -5.53 -14.52 -12.76
C ALA A 27 -6.23 -14.16 -14.06
N ASP A 28 -6.29 -15.09 -15.01
CA ASP A 28 -6.88 -14.90 -16.34
C ASP A 28 -8.34 -14.42 -16.24
N GLU A 29 -9.06 -14.87 -15.21
CA GLU A 29 -10.49 -14.59 -15.00
C GLU A 29 -10.84 -13.11 -14.84
N ILE A 30 -9.87 -12.25 -14.49
CA ILE A 30 -10.11 -10.82 -14.23
C ILE A 30 -9.43 -9.89 -15.24
N GLN A 31 -8.69 -10.41 -16.22
CA GLN A 31 -7.83 -9.58 -17.08
C GLN A 31 -8.64 -8.63 -18.00
N ASP A 32 -9.88 -8.97 -18.32
CA ASP A 32 -10.76 -8.13 -19.15
C ASP A 32 -11.61 -7.13 -18.33
N ASN A 33 -11.47 -7.12 -17.00
CA ASN A 33 -12.26 -6.25 -16.13
C ASN A 33 -11.40 -5.17 -15.45
N ALA A 34 -11.57 -3.93 -15.90
CA ALA A 34 -10.79 -2.79 -15.41
C ALA A 34 -11.02 -2.49 -13.91
N GLU A 35 -12.22 -2.73 -13.39
CA GLU A 35 -12.55 -2.48 -11.98
C GLU A 35 -11.85 -3.50 -11.07
N MET A 36 -11.88 -4.78 -11.43
CA MET A 36 -11.13 -5.83 -10.73
C MET A 36 -9.62 -5.62 -10.83
N LEU A 37 -9.11 -5.15 -11.97
CA LEU A 37 -7.70 -4.81 -12.12
C LEU A 37 -7.25 -3.60 -11.27
N ASP A 38 -8.17 -2.75 -10.79
CA ASP A 38 -7.81 -1.70 -9.82
C ASP A 38 -7.38 -2.29 -8.47
N VAL A 39 -7.76 -3.53 -8.13
CA VAL A 39 -7.33 -4.22 -6.91
C VAL A 39 -5.82 -4.48 -6.93
N PRO A 40 -5.25 -5.32 -7.83
CA PRO A 40 -3.81 -5.54 -7.88
C PRO A 40 -3.01 -4.27 -8.20
N ARG A 41 -3.59 -3.32 -8.97
CA ARG A 41 -2.95 -2.01 -9.22
C ARG A 41 -2.82 -1.20 -7.95
N THR A 42 -3.88 -1.08 -7.15
CA THR A 42 -3.86 -0.34 -5.88
C THR A 42 -2.89 -0.94 -4.88
N LEU A 43 -2.80 -2.27 -4.81
CA LEU A 43 -1.83 -2.95 -3.95
C LEU A 43 -0.39 -2.67 -4.40
N TYR A 44 -0.12 -2.74 -5.70
CA TYR A 44 1.18 -2.36 -6.26
C TYR A 44 1.54 -0.91 -5.92
N ASP A 45 0.65 0.05 -6.21
CA ASP A 45 0.87 1.47 -5.97
C ASP A 45 1.08 1.78 -4.47
N THR A 46 0.43 1.03 -3.59
CA THR A 46 0.57 1.19 -2.13
C THR A 46 1.95 0.76 -1.65
N VAL A 47 2.42 -0.42 -2.09
CA VAL A 47 3.76 -0.93 -1.73
C VAL A 47 4.85 -0.02 -2.31
N ARG A 48 4.72 0.38 -3.58
CA ARG A 48 5.70 1.26 -4.24
C ARG A 48 5.75 2.66 -3.63
N ALA A 49 4.64 3.16 -3.08
CA ALA A 49 4.61 4.49 -2.47
C ALA A 49 5.47 4.60 -1.19
N VAL A 50 5.70 3.49 -0.50
CA VAL A 50 6.43 3.47 0.79
C VAL A 50 7.86 2.96 0.66
N GLU A 51 8.14 2.19 -0.40
CA GLU A 51 9.43 1.54 -0.65
C GLU A 51 10.64 2.51 -0.54
N PRO A 52 10.64 3.71 -1.16
CA PRO A 52 11.77 4.62 -1.03
C PRO A 52 12.02 5.09 0.41
N ALA A 53 10.95 5.34 1.19
CA ALA A 53 11.07 5.74 2.58
C ALA A 53 11.59 4.57 3.43
N HIS A 54 11.11 3.35 3.16
CA HIS A 54 11.57 2.14 3.83
C HIS A 54 13.07 1.90 3.61
N GLN A 55 13.55 2.00 2.35
CA GLN A 55 14.95 1.81 1.98
C GLN A 55 15.90 2.80 2.66
N ARG A 56 15.44 4.03 2.95
CA ARG A 56 16.22 5.06 3.65
C ARG A 56 16.07 5.03 5.17
N GLY A 57 15.23 4.16 5.73
CA GLY A 57 14.89 4.19 7.16
C GLY A 57 14.10 5.44 7.58
N ASP A 58 13.41 6.11 6.64
CA ASP A 58 12.61 7.31 6.90
C ASP A 58 11.23 6.91 7.46
N VAL A 59 11.21 6.63 8.77
CA VAL A 59 10.03 6.16 9.50
C VAL A 59 8.84 7.14 9.39
N PRO A 60 9.00 8.46 9.60
CA PRO A 60 7.87 9.40 9.50
C PRO A 60 7.25 9.41 8.10
N GLU A 61 8.08 9.45 7.05
CA GLU A 61 7.59 9.48 5.67
C GLU A 61 6.92 8.15 5.30
N PHE A 62 7.48 7.00 5.71
CA PHE A 62 6.86 5.69 5.49
C PHE A 62 5.44 5.65 6.06
N LEU A 63 5.29 6.01 7.34
CA LEU A 63 4.01 5.96 8.04
C LEU A 63 2.99 6.91 7.41
N ARG A 64 3.41 8.12 7.05
CA ARG A 64 2.54 9.14 6.43
C ARG A 64 2.07 8.70 5.05
N ARG A 65 2.99 8.20 4.20
CA ARG A 65 2.69 7.69 2.86
C ARG A 65 1.68 6.54 2.95
N LEU A 66 1.93 5.57 3.83
CA LEU A 66 1.06 4.41 3.96
C LEU A 66 -0.31 4.79 4.51
N LYS A 67 -0.38 5.64 5.55
CA LYS A 67 -1.65 6.10 6.12
C LYS A 67 -2.54 6.78 5.07
N GLY A 68 -1.95 7.56 4.17
CA GLY A 68 -2.65 8.18 3.04
C GLY A 68 -3.23 7.18 2.02
N LYS A 69 -2.73 5.94 1.98
CA LYS A 69 -3.21 4.88 1.06
C LYS A 69 -4.27 3.97 1.67
N VAL A 70 -4.35 3.85 3.00
CA VAL A 70 -5.29 2.95 3.71
C VAL A 70 -6.73 3.10 3.21
N GLY A 71 -7.19 4.35 2.99
CA GLY A 71 -8.53 4.61 2.48
C GLY A 71 -8.80 3.98 1.11
N LYS A 72 -7.83 3.99 0.18
CA LYS A 72 -7.98 3.36 -1.13
C LYS A 72 -7.91 1.83 -1.02
N VAL A 73 -6.97 1.30 -0.22
CA VAL A 73 -6.84 -0.14 0.04
C VAL A 73 -8.14 -0.72 0.58
N ARG A 74 -8.78 -0.04 1.55
CA ARG A 74 -10.07 -0.45 2.10
C ARG A 74 -11.16 -0.53 1.04
N ARG A 75 -11.24 0.48 0.16
CA ARG A 75 -12.26 0.49 -0.91
C ARG A 75 -12.09 -0.69 -1.87
N VAL A 76 -10.87 -0.94 -2.37
CA VAL A 76 -10.64 -2.06 -3.28
C VAL A 76 -10.79 -3.42 -2.58
N ALA A 77 -10.50 -3.51 -1.28
CA ALA A 77 -10.73 -4.72 -0.50
C ALA A 77 -12.22 -5.07 -0.39
N HIS A 78 -13.07 -4.07 -0.12
CA HIS A 78 -14.51 -4.26 -0.08
C HIS A 78 -15.08 -4.60 -1.45
N TYR A 79 -14.69 -3.87 -2.49
CA TYR A 79 -15.07 -4.20 -3.86
C TYR A 79 -14.71 -5.65 -4.20
N PHE A 80 -13.47 -6.06 -3.94
CA PHE A 80 -13.03 -7.42 -4.24
C PHE A 80 -13.86 -8.48 -3.51
N ARG A 81 -14.08 -8.31 -2.19
CA ARG A 81 -14.94 -9.20 -1.40
C ARG A 81 -16.35 -9.32 -1.99
N ASP A 82 -16.93 -8.21 -2.45
CA ASP A 82 -18.33 -8.17 -2.88
C ASP A 82 -18.52 -8.79 -4.28
N HIS A 83 -17.49 -8.72 -5.15
CA HIS A 83 -17.64 -9.07 -6.57
C HIS A 83 -16.82 -10.28 -7.01
N PHE A 84 -15.89 -10.83 -6.21
CA PHE A 84 -14.99 -11.90 -6.69
C PHE A 84 -15.71 -13.12 -7.29
N ARG A 85 -16.89 -13.46 -6.74
CA ARG A 85 -17.69 -14.62 -7.19
C ARG A 85 -18.28 -14.44 -8.60
N GLU A 86 -18.36 -13.21 -9.09
CA GLU A 86 -18.79 -12.91 -10.46
C GLU A 86 -17.74 -13.34 -11.49
N PHE A 87 -16.47 -13.39 -11.08
CA PHE A 87 -15.34 -13.76 -11.92
C PHE A 87 -14.93 -15.21 -11.72
N SER A 88 -14.94 -15.68 -10.47
CA SER A 88 -14.44 -17.01 -10.14
C SER A 88 -14.98 -17.54 -8.81
N PRO A 89 -15.54 -18.77 -8.77
CA PRO A 89 -15.92 -19.43 -7.54
C PRO A 89 -14.75 -20.17 -6.87
N HIS A 90 -13.54 -20.10 -7.43
CA HIS A 90 -12.39 -20.84 -6.93
C HIS A 90 -11.98 -20.35 -5.54
N THR A 91 -11.64 -21.29 -4.65
CA THR A 91 -11.20 -21.01 -3.26
C THR A 91 -10.06 -20.00 -3.19
N ASN A 92 -9.19 -19.92 -4.20
CA ASN A 92 -8.11 -18.93 -4.24
C ASN A 92 -8.64 -17.48 -4.20
N PHE A 93 -9.73 -17.18 -4.91
CA PHE A 93 -10.34 -15.86 -4.90
C PHE A 93 -10.99 -15.54 -3.55
N GLU A 94 -11.70 -16.51 -2.97
CA GLU A 94 -12.29 -16.38 -1.64
C GLU A 94 -11.23 -16.13 -0.56
N MET A 95 -10.15 -16.91 -0.58
CA MET A 95 -9.03 -16.77 0.36
C MET A 95 -8.26 -15.47 0.14
N ALA A 96 -8.09 -15.03 -1.11
CA ALA A 96 -7.47 -13.76 -1.42
C ALA A 96 -8.32 -12.58 -0.91
N ALA A 97 -9.64 -12.64 -1.06
CA ALA A 97 -10.55 -11.62 -0.55
C ALA A 97 -10.53 -11.57 0.99
N ALA A 98 -10.62 -12.72 1.65
CA ALA A 98 -10.51 -12.81 3.11
C ALA A 98 -9.15 -12.28 3.62
N SER A 99 -8.06 -12.66 2.95
CA SER A 99 -6.71 -12.19 3.28
C SER A 99 -6.57 -10.67 3.11
N LEU A 100 -7.15 -10.09 2.06
CA LEU A 100 -7.11 -8.64 1.83
C LEU A 100 -7.91 -7.86 2.89
N LEU A 101 -9.02 -8.40 3.40
CA LEU A 101 -9.73 -7.82 4.54
C LEU A 101 -8.87 -7.87 5.81
N GLY A 102 -8.18 -8.99 6.05
CA GLY A 102 -7.22 -9.12 7.16
C GLY A 102 -6.07 -8.11 7.08
N VAL A 103 -5.58 -7.81 5.87
CA VAL A 103 -4.63 -6.72 5.62
C VAL A 103 -5.21 -5.38 6.07
N VAL A 104 -6.44 -5.04 5.65
CA VAL A 104 -7.09 -3.78 6.04
C VAL A 104 -7.25 -3.68 7.55
N GLN A 105 -7.74 -4.75 8.20
CA GLN A 105 -7.89 -4.79 9.65
C GLN A 105 -6.54 -4.55 10.35
N SER A 106 -5.48 -5.22 9.89
CA SER A 106 -4.14 -5.07 10.46
C SER A 106 -3.59 -3.65 10.28
N LEU A 107 -3.82 -3.03 9.12
CA LEU A 107 -3.44 -1.63 8.88
C LEU A 107 -4.16 -0.71 9.88
N ASP A 108 -5.46 -0.87 10.05
CA ASP A 108 -6.28 -0.04 10.93
C ASP A 108 -5.87 -0.20 12.40
N GLU A 109 -5.65 -1.44 12.85
CA GLU A 109 -5.17 -1.72 14.20
C GLU A 109 -3.79 -1.10 14.45
N ILE A 110 -2.85 -1.21 13.52
CA ILE A 110 -1.52 -0.63 13.70
C ILE A 110 -1.60 0.90 13.73
N PHE A 111 -2.36 1.51 12.81
CA PHE A 111 -2.49 2.98 12.76
C PHE A 111 -3.27 3.57 13.93
N ALA A 112 -4.16 2.80 14.56
CA ALA A 112 -4.81 3.18 15.80
C ALA A 112 -3.85 3.17 17.01
N ASN A 113 -2.75 2.42 16.93
CA ASN A 113 -1.83 2.18 18.05
C ASN A 113 -0.43 2.81 17.89
N VAL A 114 -0.21 3.56 16.82
CA VAL A 114 1.05 4.28 16.54
C VAL A 114 0.81 5.79 16.46
N THR A 115 1.70 6.55 17.09
CA THR A 115 1.81 7.99 16.89
C THR A 115 2.84 8.24 15.79
N ILE A 116 2.44 8.91 14.71
CA ILE A 116 3.35 9.25 13.62
C ILE A 116 4.25 10.42 14.08
N PRO A 117 5.58 10.27 14.06
CA PRO A 117 6.49 11.36 14.39
C PRO A 117 6.39 12.50 13.37
N PRO A 118 6.82 13.73 13.71
CA PRO A 118 6.90 14.80 12.74
C PRO A 118 7.84 14.43 11.57
N PRO A 119 7.66 15.01 10.37
CA PRO A 119 8.53 14.77 9.24
C PRO A 119 9.99 15.08 9.57
N LEU A 120 10.92 14.31 8.99
CA LEU A 120 12.32 14.67 9.04
C LEU A 120 12.55 16.02 8.33
N PRO A 121 13.53 16.83 8.77
CA PRO A 121 13.94 18.02 8.02
C PRO A 121 14.27 17.61 6.59
N LYS A 122 13.84 18.41 5.61
CA LYS A 122 14.32 18.21 4.24
C LYS A 122 15.85 18.26 4.27
N PRO A 123 16.56 17.32 3.62
CA PRO A 123 17.99 17.52 3.43
C PRO A 123 18.20 18.89 2.77
N PRO A 124 19.30 19.59 3.10
CA PRO A 124 19.64 20.81 2.36
C PRO A 124 19.57 20.48 0.87
N GLY A 125 18.86 21.32 0.11
CA GLY A 125 18.69 21.13 -1.32
C GLY A 125 20.05 20.99 -1.99
N ASP A 126 20.11 20.25 -3.10
CA ASP A 126 21.31 20.25 -3.93
C ASP A 126 21.65 21.71 -4.26
N PRO A 127 22.90 22.19 -4.12
CA PRO A 127 23.27 23.58 -4.45
C PRO A 127 22.95 23.99 -5.90
N ILE A 128 22.58 23.01 -6.73
CA ILE A 128 22.24 23.14 -8.13
C ILE A 128 20.77 23.58 -8.31
N ASP A 129 19.89 23.33 -7.33
CA ASP A 129 18.49 23.82 -7.35
C ASP A 129 18.40 25.33 -7.05
N GLU A 130 19.48 25.97 -6.59
CA GLU A 130 19.59 27.43 -6.38
C GLU A 130 20.18 28.17 -7.59
N LEU A 131 20.59 27.46 -8.64
CA LEU A 131 20.94 28.11 -9.91
C LEU A 131 19.63 28.45 -10.63
N GLU A 132 19.12 29.66 -10.41
CA GLU A 132 18.17 30.30 -11.32
C GLU A 132 18.73 30.17 -12.75
N ILE A 133 18.13 29.30 -13.55
CA ILE A 133 18.37 29.26 -14.98
C ILE A 133 17.78 30.58 -15.50
N PRO A 134 18.58 31.51 -16.05
CA PRO A 134 18.03 32.74 -16.58
C PRO A 134 17.08 32.39 -17.72
N ASP A 135 15.89 32.99 -17.73
CA ASP A 135 14.95 32.86 -18.84
C ASP A 135 15.66 33.24 -20.15
N VAL A 136 15.76 32.29 -21.08
CA VAL A 136 16.21 32.49 -22.47
C VAL A 136 14.99 32.60 -23.37
#